data_AF-A0A428KA06-F1
#
_entry.id   AF-A0A428KA06-F1
#
_cell.length_a   1.000
_cell.length_b   1.000
_cell.length_c   1.000
_cell.angle_alpha   90.00
_cell.angle_beta   90.00
_cell.angle_gamma   90.00
#
_symmetry.space_group_name_H-M   'P 1'
#
loop_
_entity.id
_entity.type
_entity.pdbx_description
1 polymer ?
#
loop_
_entity_poly.entity_id
_entity_poly.type
_entity_poly.pdbx_seq_one_letter_code
_entity_poly.pdbx_strand_id
1 'polypeptide(L)'
;MLADAAGNVYLTDSPHHAVRRLTPAGRLETVVRDARLLWPDSFGLGPDGYLYLTAAQIERTPKWNNGQDRVEYPFRLFRMKLP
;
A
#
# COMPACT_ATOMS: atom_id res chain seq x y z
N MET A 1 -1.15 -7.27 5.14
CA MET A 1 -0.39 -8.26 4.34
C MET A 1 -1.38 -9.19 3.65
N LEU A 2 -1.06 -9.67 2.45
CA LEU A 2 -1.95 -10.49 1.65
C LEU A 2 -1.13 -11.49 0.83
N ALA A 3 -1.59 -12.73 0.73
CA ALA A 3 -0.95 -13.74 -0.09
C ALA A 3 -1.76 -14.02 -1.37
N ASP A 4 -1.10 -14.21 -2.50
CA ASP A 4 -1.73 -14.73 -3.72
C ASP A 4 -1.66 -16.27 -3.80
N ALA A 5 -2.32 -16.86 -4.80
CA ALA A 5 -2.36 -18.30 -5.01
C ALA A 5 -1.00 -18.92 -5.38
N ALA A 6 -0.04 -18.11 -5.83
CA ALA A 6 1.33 -18.55 -6.11
C ALA A 6 2.24 -18.48 -4.86
N GLY A 7 1.70 -18.07 -3.71
CA GLY A 7 2.42 -17.96 -2.45
C GLY A 7 3.26 -16.68 -2.32
N ASN A 8 3.08 -15.70 -3.21
CA ASN A 8 3.71 -14.40 -3.01
C ASN A 8 2.98 -13.63 -1.91
N VAL A 9 3.73 -12.99 -1.03
CA VAL A 9 3.19 -12.15 0.04
C VAL A 9 3.39 -10.68 -0.31
N TYR A 10 2.29 -9.94 -0.43
CA TYR A 10 2.27 -8.50 -0.64
C TYR A 10 2.19 -7.77 0.70
N LEU A 11 3.01 -6.73 0.82
CA LEU A 11 3.12 -5.89 2.01
C LEU A 11 3.26 -4.43 1.60
N THR A 12 2.71 -3.55 2.41
CA THR A 12 2.92 -2.11 2.26
C THR A 12 4.20 -1.69 2.96
N ASP A 13 4.90 -0.75 2.35
CA ASP A 13 6.13 -0.15 2.83
C ASP A 13 5.87 1.36 2.94
N SER A 14 5.15 1.74 3.99
CA SER A 14 4.69 3.11 4.22
C SER A 14 5.82 4.14 4.21
N PRO A 15 6.98 3.91 4.86
CA PRO A 15 8.08 4.88 4.84
C PRO A 15 8.63 5.17 3.43
N HIS A 16 8.46 4.25 2.48
CA HIS A 16 8.95 4.40 1.11
C HIS A 16 7.86 4.68 0.07
N HIS A 17 6.60 4.85 0.51
CA HIS A 17 5.42 4.99 -0.35
C HIS A 17 5.32 3.87 -1.39
N ALA A 18 5.45 2.62 -0.95
CA ALA A 18 5.58 1.47 -1.84
C ALA A 18 4.72 0.27 -1.41
N VAL A 19 4.48 -0.63 -2.37
CA VAL A 19 4.07 -2.00 -2.12
C VAL A 19 5.20 -2.91 -2.54
N ARG A 20 5.55 -3.85 -1.66
CA ARG A 20 6.56 -4.87 -1.90
C ARG A 20 5.90 -6.24 -2.04
N ARG A 21 6.62 -7.15 -2.72
CA ARG A 21 6.29 -8.55 -2.86
C ARG A 21 7.43 -9.40 -2.33
N LEU A 22 7.15 -10.25 -1.37
CA LEU A 22 8.03 -11.32 -0.94
C LEU A 22 7.66 -12.59 -1.70
N THR A 23 8.58 -13.11 -2.51
CA THR A 23 8.36 -14.36 -3.26
C THR A 23 8.53 -15.59 -2.36
N PRO A 24 8.01 -16.76 -2.75
CA PRO A 24 8.27 -18.02 -2.03
C PRO A 24 9.77 -18.37 -1.90
N ALA A 25 10.61 -17.85 -2.79
CA ALA A 25 12.06 -17.99 -2.72
C ALA A 25 12.73 -17.02 -1.71
N GLY A 26 11.94 -16.25 -0.96
CA GLY A 26 12.43 -15.29 0.03
C GLY A 26 12.94 -13.97 -0.57
N ARG A 27 12.69 -13.69 -1.85
CA ARG A 27 13.14 -12.44 -2.49
C ARG A 27 12.12 -11.33 -2.26
N LEU A 28 12.58 -10.21 -1.71
CA LEU A 28 11.77 -9.00 -1.56
C LEU A 28 11.93 -8.09 -2.79
N GLU A 29 10.82 -7.73 -3.41
CA GLU A 29 10.77 -6.95 -4.65
C GLU A 29 9.86 -5.74 -4.49
N THR A 30 10.16 -4.64 -5.18
CA THR A 30 9.21 -3.52 -5.31
C THR A 30 8.21 -3.82 -6.40
N VAL A 31 6.92 -3.79 -6.07
CA VAL A 31 5.85 -3.93 -7.06
C VAL A 31 5.42 -2.56 -7.58
N VAL A 32 5.24 -1.60 -6.68
CA VAL A 32 4.98 -0.20 -7.02
C VAL A 32 5.63 0.71 -5.99
N ARG A 33 6.07 1.88 -6.44
CA ARG A 33 6.46 3.01 -5.60
C ARG A 33 5.89 4.27 -6.22
N ASP A 34 5.09 5.01 -5.46
CA ASP A 34 4.43 6.22 -5.93
C ASP A 34 4.19 7.16 -4.75
N ALA A 35 4.57 8.44 -4.88
CA ALA A 35 4.46 9.42 -3.81
C ALA A 35 3.02 9.65 -3.30
N ARG A 36 2.01 9.22 -4.05
CA ARG A 36 0.59 9.31 -3.65
C ARG A 36 0.18 8.18 -2.70
N LEU A 37 1.00 7.14 -2.53
CA LEU A 37 0.77 6.04 -1.60
C LEU A 37 1.17 6.46 -0.18
N LEU A 38 0.38 7.38 0.37
CA LEU A 38 0.51 7.93 1.71
C LEU A 38 -0.08 6.96 2.72
N TRP A 39 0.80 6.28 3.46
CA TRP A 39 0.51 5.19 4.39
C TRP A 39 -0.58 4.24 3.90
N PRO A 40 -0.26 3.39 2.91
CA PRO A 40 -1.20 2.41 2.43
C PRO A 40 -1.40 1.33 3.49
N ASP A 41 -2.61 1.25 4.04
CA ASP A 41 -2.91 0.43 5.22
C ASP A 41 -3.66 -0.85 4.84
N SER A 42 -4.71 -0.70 4.04
CA SER A 42 -5.58 -1.81 3.62
C SER A 42 -5.41 -2.10 2.13
N PHE A 43 -5.31 -3.37 1.76
CA PHE A 43 -5.26 -3.81 0.39
C PHE A 43 -5.92 -5.17 0.19
N GLY A 44 -6.47 -5.39 -1.01
CA GLY A 44 -7.19 -6.60 -1.39
C GLY A 44 -6.92 -6.99 -2.84
N LEU A 45 -6.92 -8.28 -3.12
CA LEU A 45 -6.83 -8.82 -4.48
C LEU A 45 -8.22 -9.06 -5.03
N GLY A 46 -8.51 -8.46 -6.18
CA GLY A 46 -9.73 -8.72 -6.92
C GLY A 46 -9.59 -9.97 -7.81
N PRO A 47 -10.71 -10.64 -8.14
CA PRO A 47 -10.71 -11.76 -9.09
C PRO A 47 -10.35 -11.32 -10.51
N ASP A 48 -10.36 -10.01 -10.78
CA ASP A 48 -9.88 -9.36 -12.00
C ASP A 48 -8.35 -9.27 -12.07
N GLY A 49 -7.61 -9.78 -11.08
CA GLY A 49 -6.15 -9.75 -11.01
C GLY A 49 -5.58 -8.35 -10.71
N TYR A 50 -6.39 -7.48 -10.10
CA TYR A 50 -5.93 -6.19 -9.60
C TYR A 50 -5.69 -6.25 -8.09
N LEU A 51 -4.62 -5.59 -7.64
CA LEU A 51 -4.45 -5.21 -6.25
C LEU A 51 -5.12 -3.85 -6.04
N TYR A 52 -6.07 -3.79 -5.13
CA TYR A 52 -6.73 -2.58 -4.65
C TYR A 52 -6.09 -2.14 -3.34
N LEU A 53 -5.81 -0.86 -3.15
CA LEU A 53 -5.17 -0.33 -1.95
C LEU A 53 -5.70 1.05 -1.58
N THR A 54 -5.94 1.28 -0.29
CA THR A 54 -6.29 2.61 0.24
C THR A 54 -5.03 3.36 0.67
N ALA A 55 -4.99 4.67 0.46
CA ALA A 55 -3.98 5.56 1.03
C ALA A 55 -4.61 6.34 2.19
N ALA A 56 -4.29 5.93 3.42
CA ALA A 56 -4.97 6.41 4.63
C ALA A 56 -4.40 7.73 5.16
N GLN A 57 -3.22 8.17 4.69
CA GLN A 57 -2.60 9.42 5.12
C GLN A 57 -2.43 9.52 6.64
N ILE A 58 -2.22 8.41 7.35
CA ILE A 58 -2.12 8.39 8.82
C ILE A 58 -0.99 9.29 9.30
N GLU A 59 0.12 9.37 8.57
CA GLU A 59 1.25 10.26 8.81
C GLU A 59 0.88 11.74 8.78
N ARG A 60 -0.28 12.10 8.21
CA ARG A 60 -0.77 13.48 8.12
C ARG A 60 -1.76 13.85 9.22
N THR A 61 -2.15 12.89 10.05
CA THR A 61 -3.08 13.14 11.16
C THR A 61 -2.42 13.95 12.29
N PRO A 62 -3.20 14.66 13.13
CA PRO A 62 -2.69 15.44 14.26
C PRO A 62 -1.75 14.66 15.19
N LYS A 63 -2.04 13.37 15.38
CA LYS A 63 -1.25 12.45 16.21
C LYS A 63 0.24 12.44 15.83
N TRP A 64 0.54 12.65 14.55
CA TRP A 64 1.90 12.59 14.00
C TRP A 64 2.43 13.95 13.52
N ASN A 65 1.70 15.05 13.78
CA ASN A 65 2.04 16.39 13.29
C ASN A 65 1.86 17.49 14.35
N ASN A 66 2.28 17.25 15.60
CA ASN A 66 2.22 18.24 16.68
C ASN A 66 0.81 18.84 16.87
N GLY A 67 -0.24 18.02 16.72
CA GLY A 67 -1.63 18.46 16.86
C GLY A 67 -2.23 19.15 15.62
N GLN A 68 -1.46 19.36 14.55
CA GLN A 68 -1.96 19.94 13.30
C GLN A 68 -2.56 18.86 12.41
N ASP A 69 -3.81 19.03 11.97
CA ASP A 69 -4.38 18.17 10.93
C ASP A 69 -3.84 18.61 9.56
N ARG A 70 -3.17 17.69 8.88
CA ARG A 70 -2.62 17.91 7.54
C ARG A 70 -3.26 16.99 6.50
N VAL A 71 -4.28 16.21 6.84
CA VAL A 71 -4.95 15.31 5.90
C VAL A 71 -5.52 16.09 4.73
N GLU A 72 -5.33 15.59 3.50
CA GLU A 72 -5.96 16.14 2.30
C GLU A 72 -7.08 15.23 1.81
N TYR A 73 -8.28 15.80 1.71
CA TYR A 73 -9.44 15.10 1.19
C TYR A 73 -9.55 15.24 -0.35
N PRO A 74 -10.13 14.24 -1.03
CA PRO A 74 -10.62 12.96 -0.50
C PRO A 74 -9.49 11.96 -0.22
N PHE A 75 -9.76 10.98 0.66
CA PHE A 75 -8.95 9.76 0.71
C PHE A 75 -8.98 9.05 -0.63
N ARG A 76 -7.92 8.31 -0.94
CA ARG A 76 -7.72 7.72 -2.26
C ARG A 76 -7.72 6.21 -2.18
N LEU A 77 -8.45 5.59 -3.11
CA LEU A 77 -8.33 4.19 -3.46
C LEU A 77 -7.56 4.11 -4.77
N PHE A 78 -6.50 3.30 -4.78
CA PHE A 78 -5.76 2.97 -5.99
C PHE A 78 -6.04 1.52 -6.36
N ARG A 79 -5.85 1.22 -7.65
CA ARG A 79 -5.74 -0.15 -8.12
C ARG A 79 -4.57 -0.27 -9.07
N MET A 80 -3.93 -1.43 -9.09
CA MET A 80 -2.88 -1.76 -10.02
C MET A 80 -3.01 -3.20 -10.50
N LYS A 81 -2.71 -3.43 -11.78
CA LYS A 81 -2.68 -4.78 -12.33
C LYS A 81 -1.42 -5.47 -11.83
N LEU A 82 -1.57 -6.68 -11.29
CA LEU A 82 -0.39 -7.49 -10.97
C LEU A 82 0.13 -8.18 -12.24
N PRO A 83 1.46 -8.34 -12.35
CA PRO A 83 2.08 -9.07 -13.46
C PRO A 83 1.68 -10.55 -13.48
#